data_AF-A0A7L4II25-F1
#
_entry.id   AF-A0A7L4II25-F1
#
_cell.length_a   1.000
_cell.length_b   1.000
_cell.length_c   1.000
_cell.angle_alpha   90.00
_cell.angle_beta   90.00
_cell.angle_gamma   90.00
#
_symmetry.space_group_name_H-M   'P 1'
#
loop_
_entity.id
_entity.type
_entity.pdbx_description
1 polymer ?
#
loop_
_entity_poly.entity_id
_entity_poly.type
_entity_poly.pdbx_seq_one_letter_code
_entity_poly.pdbx_strand_id
1 'polypeptide(L)'
;LPENGPCLGFRKPKQPYQWLSYKEVAERAEALGSGLLQQGCKPSTKQFIGVFAQNRPEWIISELACYTYSMVVVPLYDTLGPGAIRYIVNTADISTVICDKPEKARILLDHVERRETPGLSSIILMDPFEKELMERGSRCGVRIQSMQEVE
;
A
#
# COMPACT_ATOMS: atom_id res chain seq x y z
N LEU A 1 -16.16 -11.36 24.26
CA LEU A 1 -14.79 -11.50 23.70
C LEU A 1 -13.91 -10.50 24.42
N PRO A 2 -12.66 -10.81 24.82
CA PRO A 2 -11.85 -9.87 25.59
C PRO A 2 -11.71 -8.56 24.81
N GLU A 3 -12.15 -7.48 25.44
CA GLU A 3 -12.57 -6.22 24.84
C GLU A 3 -11.40 -5.38 24.33
N ASN A 4 -10.92 -5.61 23.10
CA ASN A 4 -9.86 -4.78 22.50
C ASN A 4 -8.42 -5.10 22.99
N GLY A 5 -8.05 -6.38 23.11
CA GLY A 5 -6.69 -6.82 23.44
C GLY A 5 -5.64 -6.54 22.34
N PRO A 6 -4.35 -6.90 22.56
CA PRO A 6 -3.29 -6.75 21.56
C PRO A 6 -3.56 -7.60 20.32
N CYS A 7 -3.39 -7.01 19.14
CA CYS A 7 -3.64 -7.62 17.83
C CYS A 7 -2.35 -7.70 17.00
N LEU A 8 -1.78 -6.56 16.59
CA LEU A 8 -0.58 -6.51 15.75
C LEU A 8 0.61 -5.96 16.52
N GLY A 9 1.68 -6.76 16.63
CA GLY A 9 2.89 -6.42 17.37
C GLY A 9 4.05 -6.03 16.44
N PHE A 10 4.76 -4.96 16.77
CA PHE A 10 5.99 -4.55 16.08
C PHE A 10 7.04 -4.08 17.08
N ARG A 11 8.32 -4.12 16.69
CA ARG A 11 9.41 -3.61 17.53
C ARG A 11 10.56 -3.07 16.69
N LYS A 12 11.22 -2.04 17.22
CA LYS A 12 12.55 -1.65 16.75
C LYS A 12 13.59 -2.65 17.29
N PRO A 13 14.74 -2.84 16.61
CA PRO A 13 15.81 -3.70 17.13
C PRO A 13 16.16 -3.35 18.57
N LYS A 14 16.23 -4.37 19.44
CA LYS A 14 16.56 -4.24 20.87
C LYS A 14 15.56 -3.39 21.70
N GLN A 15 14.35 -3.15 21.21
CA GLN A 15 13.27 -2.48 21.96
C GLN A 15 12.13 -3.45 22.29
N PRO A 16 11.31 -3.17 23.32
CA PRO A 16 10.11 -3.96 23.61
C PRO A 16 9.11 -3.90 22.45
N TYR A 17 8.22 -4.89 22.39
CA TYR A 17 7.10 -4.88 21.45
C TYR A 17 6.13 -3.76 21.79
N GLN A 18 5.69 -3.07 20.75
CA GLN A 18 4.54 -2.19 20.74
C GLN A 18 3.41 -2.94 20.05
N TRP A 19 2.18 -2.71 20.51
CA TRP A 19 1.01 -3.44 20.04
C TRP A 19 -0.07 -2.47 19.61
N LEU A 20 -0.68 -2.75 18.46
CA LEU A 20 -1.98 -2.20 18.09
C LEU A 20 -3.06 -3.14 18.61
N SER A 21 -4.09 -2.56 19.20
CA SER A 21 -5.28 -3.26 19.66
C SER A 21 -6.20 -3.63 18.48
N TYR A 22 -7.11 -4.58 18.67
CA TYR A 22 -8.05 -4.99 17.61
C TYR A 22 -8.88 -3.83 17.05
N LYS A 23 -9.29 -2.90 17.90
CA LYS A 23 -10.05 -1.70 17.57
C LYS A 23 -9.21 -0.75 16.73
N GLU A 24 -7.97 -0.47 17.14
CA GLU A 24 -7.07 0.39 16.34
C GLU A 24 -6.80 -0.20 14.95
N VAL A 25 -6.63 -1.52 14.87
CA VAL A 25 -6.44 -2.21 13.57
C VAL A 25 -7.70 -2.11 12.72
N ALA A 26 -8.88 -2.33 13.29
CA ALA A 26 -10.15 -2.23 12.58
C ALA A 26 -10.44 -0.79 12.11
N GLU A 27 -10.25 0.21 12.98
CA GLU A 27 -10.44 1.63 12.67
C GLU A 27 -9.50 2.08 11.56
N ARG A 28 -8.22 1.70 11.61
CA ARG A 28 -7.26 2.03 10.54
C ARG A 28 -7.59 1.33 9.21
N ALA A 29 -8.05 0.08 9.26
CA ALA A 29 -8.46 -0.64 8.05
C ALA A 29 -9.71 -0.01 7.41
N GLU A 30 -10.68 0.41 8.21
CA GLU A 30 -11.86 1.13 7.75
C GLU A 30 -11.49 2.49 7.15
N ALA A 31 -10.65 3.26 7.85
CA ALA A 31 -10.15 4.56 7.40
C ALA A 31 -9.41 4.45 6.06
N LEU A 32 -8.39 3.58 5.96
CA LEU A 32 -7.64 3.36 4.73
C LEU A 32 -8.55 2.91 3.58
N GLY A 33 -9.45 1.96 3.83
CA GLY A 33 -10.37 1.46 2.82
C GLY A 33 -11.33 2.54 2.32
N SER A 34 -11.86 3.38 3.23
CA SER A 34 -12.66 4.54 2.86
C SER A 34 -11.86 5.55 2.05
N GLY A 35 -10.59 5.79 2.39
CA GLY A 35 -9.69 6.65 1.63
C GLY A 35 -9.45 6.15 0.21
N LEU A 36 -9.23 4.84 0.05
CA LEU A 36 -9.09 4.20 -1.27
C LEU A 36 -10.34 4.42 -2.13
N LEU A 37 -11.55 4.32 -1.56
CA LEU A 37 -12.80 4.62 -2.26
C LEU A 37 -12.90 6.09 -2.68
N GLN A 38 -12.54 7.03 -1.79
CA GLN A 38 -12.50 8.46 -2.10
C GLN A 38 -11.53 8.78 -3.24
N GLN A 39 -10.44 8.01 -3.35
CA GLN A 39 -9.48 8.12 -4.45
C GLN A 39 -9.92 7.47 -5.76
N GLY A 40 -11.09 6.84 -5.79
CA GLY A 40 -11.70 6.27 -6.99
C GLY A 40 -11.58 4.74 -7.13
N CYS A 41 -11.01 4.05 -6.13
CA CYS A 41 -11.09 2.59 -6.09
C CYS A 41 -12.55 2.15 -5.92
N LYS A 42 -12.90 0.99 -6.48
CA LYS A 42 -14.29 0.49 -6.45
C LYS A 42 -14.43 -0.67 -5.48
N PRO A 43 -15.54 -0.75 -4.73
CA PRO A 43 -15.81 -1.90 -3.87
C PRO A 43 -16.23 -3.10 -4.74
N SER A 44 -15.24 -3.88 -5.19
CA SER A 44 -15.44 -4.91 -6.20
C SER A 44 -14.31 -5.92 -6.19
N THR A 45 -14.65 -7.21 -6.39
CA THR A 45 -13.67 -8.30 -6.51
C THR A 45 -12.82 -8.21 -7.78
N LYS A 46 -13.06 -7.19 -8.63
CA LYS A 46 -12.25 -6.85 -9.81
C LYS A 46 -11.34 -5.64 -9.56
N GLN A 47 -11.40 -5.01 -8.39
CA GLN A 47 -10.50 -3.95 -7.98
C GLN A 47 -9.31 -4.58 -7.27
N PHE A 48 -8.14 -4.55 -7.91
CA PHE A 48 -6.90 -5.07 -7.34
C PHE A 48 -6.07 -3.93 -6.74
N ILE A 49 -5.58 -4.13 -5.52
CA ILE A 49 -4.69 -3.21 -4.82
C ILE A 49 -3.34 -3.92 -4.64
N GLY A 50 -2.31 -3.39 -5.29
CA GLY A 50 -0.95 -3.89 -5.09
C GLY A 50 -0.47 -3.47 -3.72
N VAL A 51 0.18 -4.35 -3.00
CA VAL A 51 0.86 -3.99 -1.77
C VAL A 51 2.30 -4.49 -1.93
N PHE A 52 3.28 -3.61 -1.76
CA PHE A 52 4.70 -3.89 -1.93
C PHE A 52 5.47 -3.53 -0.66
N ALA A 53 5.42 -4.41 0.35
CA ALA A 53 6.02 -4.16 1.66
C ALA A 53 6.56 -5.43 2.30
N GLN A 54 7.48 -5.24 3.25
CA GLN A 54 7.91 -6.27 4.18
C GLN A 54 6.90 -6.44 5.31
N ASN A 55 7.00 -7.56 6.04
CA ASN A 55 6.10 -7.86 7.14
C ASN A 55 6.11 -6.76 8.22
N ARG A 56 5.00 -6.03 8.33
CA ARG A 56 4.74 -4.94 9.29
C ARG A 56 3.23 -4.78 9.51
N PRO A 57 2.79 -4.14 10.61
CA PRO A 57 1.36 -3.98 10.88
C PRO A 57 0.55 -3.35 9.74
N GLU A 58 1.12 -2.34 9.07
CA GLU A 58 0.49 -1.63 7.96
C GLU A 58 0.20 -2.52 6.75
N TRP A 59 0.95 -3.61 6.58
CA TRP A 59 0.67 -4.63 5.57
C TRP A 59 -0.67 -5.31 5.84
N ILE A 60 -0.87 -5.76 7.08
CA ILE A 60 -2.09 -6.44 7.51
C ILE A 60 -3.27 -5.46 7.49
N ILE A 61 -3.05 -4.20 7.91
CA ILE A 61 -4.08 -3.16 7.82
C ILE A 61 -4.50 -2.92 6.37
N SER A 62 -3.56 -2.89 5.42
CA SER A 62 -3.84 -2.75 3.99
C SER A 62 -4.66 -3.92 3.43
N GLU A 63 -4.32 -5.15 3.85
CA GLU A 63 -5.07 -6.35 3.50
C GLU A 63 -6.50 -6.32 4.06
N LEU A 64 -6.65 -5.98 5.34
CA LEU A 64 -7.96 -5.84 5.99
C LEU A 64 -8.80 -4.72 5.34
N ALA A 65 -8.19 -3.60 4.97
CA ALA A 65 -8.87 -2.51 4.25
C ALA A 65 -9.45 -3.01 2.91
N CYS A 66 -8.69 -3.83 2.18
CA CYS A 66 -9.19 -4.44 0.95
C CYS A 66 -10.40 -5.32 1.23
N TYR A 67 -10.32 -6.20 2.24
CA TYR A 67 -11.41 -7.13 2.58
C TYR A 67 -12.68 -6.41 3.04
N THR A 68 -12.55 -5.39 3.89
CA THR A 68 -13.67 -4.58 4.39
C THR A 68 -14.48 -3.96 3.25
N TYR A 69 -13.82 -3.60 2.14
CA TYR A 69 -14.44 -2.93 1.00
C TYR A 69 -14.51 -3.80 -0.26
N SER A 70 -14.48 -5.14 -0.12
CA SER A 70 -14.61 -6.08 -1.24
C SER A 70 -13.57 -5.94 -2.35
N MET A 71 -12.41 -5.35 -2.08
CA MET A 71 -11.27 -5.26 -3.00
C MET A 71 -10.34 -6.47 -2.83
N VAL A 72 -9.48 -6.72 -3.82
CA VAL A 72 -8.53 -7.83 -3.82
C VAL A 72 -7.12 -7.31 -3.59
N VAL A 73 -6.47 -7.79 -2.53
CA VAL A 73 -5.06 -7.52 -2.25
C VAL A 73 -4.17 -8.36 -3.18
N VAL A 74 -3.13 -7.75 -3.76
CA VAL A 74 -2.12 -8.43 -4.59
C VAL A 74 -0.73 -8.20 -3.98
N PRO A 75 -0.11 -9.22 -3.39
CA PRO A 75 1.19 -9.08 -2.76
C PRO A 75 2.33 -8.98 -3.80
N LEU A 76 3.20 -7.99 -3.63
CA LEU A 76 4.42 -7.80 -4.41
C LEU A 76 5.61 -7.98 -3.47
N TYR A 77 6.51 -8.92 -3.79
CA TYR A 77 7.64 -9.27 -2.93
C TYR A 77 8.97 -8.78 -3.49
N ASP A 78 9.86 -8.35 -2.59
CA ASP A 78 11.23 -7.89 -2.92
C ASP A 78 12.05 -8.95 -3.67
N THR A 79 11.76 -10.23 -3.43
CA THR A 79 12.48 -11.38 -3.99
C THR A 79 12.14 -11.70 -5.44
N LEU A 80 11.07 -11.13 -6.00
CA LEU A 80 10.63 -11.40 -7.38
C LEU A 80 11.47 -10.64 -8.42
N GLY A 81 12.09 -9.55 -8.01
CA GLY A 81 12.80 -8.62 -8.88
C GLY A 81 11.87 -7.69 -9.69
N PRO A 82 12.40 -6.58 -10.25
CA PRO A 82 11.58 -5.52 -10.88
C PRO A 82 10.74 -6.00 -12.07
N GLY A 83 11.29 -6.89 -12.90
CA GLY A 83 10.59 -7.40 -14.09
C GLY A 83 9.32 -8.20 -13.77
N ALA A 84 9.35 -8.98 -12.68
CA ALA A 84 8.19 -9.73 -12.23
C ALA A 84 7.14 -8.82 -11.57
N ILE A 85 7.57 -7.80 -10.80
CA ILE A 85 6.67 -6.78 -10.24
C ILE A 85 5.91 -6.07 -11.35
N ARG A 86 6.63 -5.58 -12.38
CA ARG A 86 6.03 -4.98 -13.59
C ARG A 86 5.01 -5.92 -14.24
N TYR A 87 5.38 -7.20 -14.41
CA TYR A 87 4.49 -8.19 -15.01
C TYR A 87 3.20 -8.37 -14.21
N ILE A 88 3.27 -8.46 -12.88
CA ILE A 88 2.10 -8.59 -12.00
C ILE A 88 1.23 -7.34 -12.07
N VAL A 89 1.82 -6.15 -11.96
CA VAL A 89 1.09 -4.87 -12.04
C VAL A 89 0.25 -4.77 -13.31
N ASN A 90 0.83 -5.15 -14.46
CA ASN A 90 0.09 -5.14 -15.72
C ASN A 90 -0.94 -6.26 -15.83
N THR A 91 -0.59 -7.48 -15.40
CA THR A 91 -1.48 -8.64 -15.55
C THR A 91 -2.71 -8.53 -14.67
N ALA A 92 -2.58 -7.94 -13.48
CA ALA A 92 -3.67 -7.70 -12.54
C ALA A 92 -4.32 -6.32 -12.69
N ASP A 93 -3.93 -5.54 -13.72
CA ASP A 93 -4.46 -4.20 -14.00
C ASP A 93 -4.48 -3.28 -12.76
N ILE A 94 -3.36 -3.26 -12.04
CA ILE A 94 -3.24 -2.55 -10.76
C ILE A 94 -3.03 -1.06 -11.00
N SER A 95 -3.97 -0.24 -10.54
CA SER A 95 -3.88 1.23 -10.61
C SER A 95 -3.31 1.88 -9.35
N THR A 96 -3.34 1.17 -8.22
CA THR A 96 -2.92 1.67 -6.90
C THR A 96 -1.99 0.67 -6.23
N VAL A 97 -0.81 1.13 -5.80
CA VAL A 97 0.15 0.32 -5.03
C VAL A 97 0.51 0.96 -3.70
N ILE A 98 0.37 0.23 -2.60
CA ILE A 98 0.82 0.67 -1.27
C ILE A 98 2.23 0.11 -1.03
N CYS A 99 3.23 0.95 -0.76
CA CYS A 99 4.63 0.57 -0.56
C CYS A 99 5.09 0.86 0.87
N ASP A 100 5.97 0.04 1.44
CA ASP A 100 6.60 0.39 2.72
C ASP A 100 7.60 1.54 2.57
N LYS A 101 8.48 1.49 1.57
CA LYS A 101 9.66 2.34 1.47
C LYS A 101 9.71 3.17 0.19
N PRO A 102 10.30 4.38 0.23
CA PRO A 102 10.51 5.23 -0.95
C PRO A 102 11.27 4.55 -2.09
N GLU A 103 12.21 3.66 -1.79
CA GLU A 103 13.00 2.94 -2.80
C GLU A 103 12.12 2.06 -3.69
N LYS A 104 11.06 1.47 -3.13
CA LYS A 104 10.11 0.65 -3.88
C LYS A 104 9.21 1.48 -4.77
N ALA A 105 8.77 2.65 -4.29
CA ALA A 105 8.07 3.62 -5.11
C ALA A 105 8.96 4.08 -6.28
N ARG A 106 10.26 4.31 -6.07
CA ARG A 106 11.20 4.65 -7.17
C ARG A 106 11.27 3.55 -8.24
N ILE A 107 11.30 2.27 -7.84
CA ILE A 107 11.27 1.14 -8.80
C ILE A 107 9.99 1.18 -9.65
N LEU A 108 8.83 1.42 -9.03
CA LEU A 108 7.56 1.52 -9.75
C LEU A 108 7.55 2.72 -10.71
N LEU A 109 8.06 3.88 -10.27
CA LEU A 109 8.18 5.07 -11.11
C LEU A 109 9.12 4.85 -12.30
N ASP A 110 10.23 4.14 -12.14
CA ASP A 110 11.13 3.79 -13.24
C ASP A 110 10.37 3.04 -14.35
N HIS A 111 9.47 2.11 -13.98
CA HIS A 111 8.62 1.39 -14.94
C HIS A 111 7.57 2.30 -15.58
N VAL A 112 6.95 3.21 -14.83
CA VAL A 112 5.98 4.17 -15.38
C VAL A 112 6.65 5.12 -16.38
N GLU A 113 7.83 5.67 -16.05
CA GLU A 113 8.60 6.57 -16.92
C GLU A 113 9.03 5.89 -18.23
N ARG A 114 9.33 4.58 -18.16
CA ARG A 114 9.60 3.73 -19.33
C ARG A 114 8.34 3.30 -20.09
N ARG A 115 7.15 3.72 -19.65
CA ARG A 115 5.83 3.35 -20.18
C ARG A 115 5.54 1.85 -20.13
N GLU A 116 6.14 1.17 -19.17
CA GLU A 116 6.00 -0.27 -18.97
C GLU A 116 4.79 -0.64 -18.12
N THR A 117 4.31 0.27 -17.26
CA THR A 117 3.13 0.09 -16.39
C THR A 117 2.15 1.26 -16.52
N PRO A 118 1.49 1.43 -17.69
CA PRO A 118 0.65 2.60 -17.97
C PRO A 118 -0.62 2.69 -17.10
N GLY A 119 -1.04 1.58 -16.47
CA GLY A 119 -2.21 1.56 -15.58
C GLY A 119 -1.95 2.11 -14.18
N LEU A 120 -0.68 2.16 -13.74
CA LEU A 120 -0.33 2.61 -12.40
C LEU A 120 -0.46 4.14 -12.29
N SER A 121 -1.39 4.61 -11.47
CA SER A 121 -1.70 6.04 -11.31
C SER A 121 -1.61 6.53 -9.86
N SER A 122 -1.49 5.62 -8.88
CA SER A 122 -1.38 5.98 -7.47
C SER A 122 -0.38 5.09 -6.73
N ILE A 123 0.47 5.73 -5.92
CA ILE A 123 1.36 5.06 -4.97
C ILE A 123 1.12 5.64 -3.58
N ILE A 124 0.88 4.78 -2.60
CA ILE A 124 0.67 5.16 -1.19
C ILE A 124 1.88 4.66 -0.39
N LEU A 125 2.53 5.52 0.40
CA LEU A 125 3.74 5.17 1.13
C LEU A 125 3.51 5.06 2.64
N MET A 126 3.97 3.97 3.25
CA MET A 126 3.88 3.76 4.70
C MET A 126 4.95 4.54 5.47
N ASP A 127 6.18 4.61 4.93
CA ASP A 127 7.26 5.40 5.53
C ASP A 127 7.26 6.85 5.01
N PRO A 128 7.83 7.80 5.77
CA PRO A 128 8.06 9.16 5.30
C PRO A 128 8.90 9.19 4.01
N PHE A 129 8.62 10.17 3.15
CA PHE A 129 9.32 10.36 1.88
C PHE A 129 9.56 11.84 1.59
N GLU A 130 10.53 12.13 0.72
CA GLU A 130 10.88 13.49 0.35
C GLU A 130 9.91 14.07 -0.69
N LYS A 131 9.76 15.40 -0.68
CA LYS A 131 8.94 16.13 -1.66
C LYS A 131 9.36 15.86 -3.11
N GLU A 132 10.65 15.62 -3.34
CA GLU A 132 11.19 15.26 -4.66
C GLU A 132 10.48 14.03 -5.25
N LEU A 133 10.14 13.05 -4.43
CA LEU A 133 9.44 11.84 -4.89
C LEU A 133 8.04 12.19 -5.41
N MET A 134 7.29 13.05 -4.68
CA MET A 134 5.98 13.53 -5.12
C MET A 134 6.04 14.31 -6.44
N GLU A 135 7.04 15.17 -6.59
CA GLU A 135 7.26 15.93 -7.82
C GLU A 135 7.58 15.00 -8.99
N ARG A 136 8.39 13.96 -8.76
CA ARG A 136 8.69 12.93 -9.76
C ARG A 136 7.44 12.16 -10.19
N GLY A 137 6.62 11.71 -9.23
CA GLY A 137 5.34 11.05 -9.52
C GLY A 137 4.43 11.95 -10.36
N SER A 138 4.29 13.21 -9.97
CA SER A 138 3.44 14.19 -10.67
C SER A 138 3.85 14.40 -12.14
N ARG A 139 5.16 14.40 -12.44
CA ARG A 139 5.68 14.53 -13.82
C ARG A 139 5.28 13.37 -14.74
N CYS A 140 5.02 12.19 -14.18
CA CYS A 140 4.62 11.00 -14.92
C CYS A 140 3.15 10.58 -14.69
N GLY A 141 2.35 11.45 -14.06
CA GLY A 141 0.91 11.21 -13.84
C GLY A 141 0.59 10.25 -12.69
N VAL A 142 1.56 9.97 -11.81
CA VAL A 142 1.37 9.12 -10.62
C VAL A 142 1.20 9.99 -9.38
N ARG A 143 0.07 9.85 -8.71
CA ARG A 143 -0.16 10.50 -7.41
C ARG A 143 0.58 9.74 -6.31
N ILE A 144 1.42 10.44 -5.53
CA ILE A 144 2.14 9.86 -4.39
C ILE A 144 1.66 10.54 -3.12
N GLN A 145 1.25 9.74 -2.13
CA GLN A 145 0.73 10.21 -0.84
C GLN A 145 1.19 9.28 0.28
N SER A 146 1.18 9.76 1.51
CA SER A 146 1.41 8.91 2.68
C SER A 146 0.16 8.11 3.03
N MET A 147 0.34 6.93 3.61
CA MET A 147 -0.76 6.10 4.12
C MET A 147 -1.61 6.86 5.15
N GLN A 148 -0.97 7.68 5.97
CA GLN A 148 -1.65 8.53 6.96
C GLN A 148 -2.52 9.63 6.34
N GLU A 149 -2.25 10.09 5.13
CA GLU A 149 -3.13 11.03 4.41
C GLU A 149 -4.31 10.35 3.73
N VAL A 150 -4.25 9.02 3.55
CA VAL A 150 -5.33 8.22 2.97
C VAL A 150 -6.26 7.66 4.04
N GLU A 151 -5.72 7.28 5.20
CA GLU A 151 -6.49 7.03 6.43
C GLU A 151 -7.25 8.29 6.88
#